data_AF-A0A6N8Y756-F1
#
_entry.id   AF-A0A6N8Y756-F1
#
_cell.length_a   1.000
_cell.length_b   1.000
_cell.length_c   1.000
_cell.angle_alpha   90.00
_cell.angle_beta   90.00
_cell.angle_gamma   90.00
#
_symmetry.space_group_name_H-M   'P 1'
#
loop_
_entity.id
_entity.type
_entity.pdbx_description
1 polymer ?
#
loop_
_entity_poly.entity_id
_entity_poly.type
_entity_poly.pdbx_seq_one_letter_code
_entity_poly.pdbx_strand_id
1 'polypeptide(L)'
;TGSSREHAVWAIQQYGFDAVISPRFADIFRNNCTKNGLVPAQIPADAAAELMAAVQADPGLEITVDVERLAVEAPAIGFEAAFSMETSTQQRFLEGLDDIGLTLRHTNAIDDYERRRLPWLPAAT
;
A
#
# COMPACT_ATOMS: atom_id res chain seq x y z
N THR A 1 11.40 2.93 -13.74
CA THR A 1 12.87 2.88 -13.86
C THR A 1 13.47 3.84 -12.83
N GLY A 2 14.66 3.55 -12.31
CA GLY A 2 15.40 4.45 -11.39
C GLY A 2 15.34 4.03 -9.91
N SER A 3 16.47 4.20 -9.20
CA SER A 3 16.63 3.98 -7.76
C SER A 3 15.45 4.59 -7.00
N SER A 4 14.54 3.74 -6.52
CA SER A 4 13.37 4.21 -5.80
C SER A 4 13.82 4.55 -4.38
N ARG A 5 14.10 5.83 -4.15
CA ARG A 5 14.29 6.37 -2.80
C ARG A 5 12.91 6.36 -2.13
N GLU A 6 12.82 5.93 -0.88
CA GLU A 6 11.58 5.97 -0.08
C GLU A 6 10.94 7.37 -0.08
N HIS A 7 11.77 8.42 -0.21
CA HIS A 7 11.34 9.81 -0.42
C HIS A 7 10.31 10.00 -1.54
N ALA A 8 10.30 9.18 -2.59
CA ALA A 8 9.31 9.29 -3.66
C ALA A 8 7.90 8.94 -3.15
N VAL A 9 7.78 7.89 -2.32
CA VAL A 9 6.51 7.48 -1.73
C VAL A 9 6.06 8.52 -0.70
N TRP A 10 6.99 9.02 0.11
CA TRP A 10 6.67 10.08 1.09
C TRP A 10 6.18 11.35 0.42
N ALA A 11 6.80 11.78 -0.68
CA ALA A 11 6.35 12.97 -1.40
C ALA A 11 4.91 12.83 -1.92
N ILE A 12 4.54 11.64 -2.41
CA ILE A 12 3.18 11.35 -2.89
C ILE A 12 2.18 11.40 -1.73
N GLN A 13 2.50 10.75 -0.60
CA GLN A 13 1.61 10.73 0.56
C GLN A 13 1.52 12.10 1.25
N GLN A 14 2.61 12.85 1.35
CA GLN A 14 2.61 14.21 1.90
C GLN A 14 1.77 15.18 1.06
N TYR A 15 1.64 14.92 -0.24
CA TYR A 15 0.70 15.66 -1.09
C TYR A 15 -0.76 15.29 -0.78
N GLY A 16 -1.01 14.12 -0.20
CA GLY A 16 -2.33 13.64 0.21
C GLY A 16 -2.89 12.52 -0.68
N PHE A 17 -2.05 11.80 -1.43
CA PHE A 17 -2.51 10.65 -2.21
C PHE A 17 -2.41 9.35 -1.39
N ASP A 18 -3.51 8.59 -1.36
CA ASP A 18 -3.60 7.29 -0.69
C ASP A 18 -3.36 6.09 -1.63
N ALA A 19 -3.44 6.31 -2.95
CA ALA A 19 -3.25 5.27 -3.95
C ALA A 19 -2.54 5.78 -5.21
N VAL A 20 -1.84 4.88 -5.89
CA VAL A 20 -1.30 5.07 -7.23
C VAL A 20 -1.78 3.93 -8.12
N ILE A 21 -2.38 4.26 -9.25
CA ILE A 21 -2.85 3.30 -10.25
C ILE A 21 -1.87 3.29 -11.42
N SER A 22 -1.40 2.11 -11.83
CA SER A 22 -0.46 1.98 -12.95
C SER A 22 -0.55 0.60 -13.60
N PRO A 23 -0.29 0.46 -14.91
CA PRO A 23 -0.15 -0.86 -15.52
C PRO A 23 1.07 -1.66 -15.04
N ARG A 24 2.06 -0.96 -14.48
CA ARG A 24 3.30 -1.56 -14.03
C ARG A 24 3.97 -0.72 -12.94
N PHE A 25 4.55 -1.39 -11.96
CA PHE A 25 5.45 -0.78 -10.98
C PHE A 25 6.87 -1.33 -11.11
N ALA A 26 7.84 -0.54 -10.65
CA ALA A 26 9.16 -1.07 -10.33
C ALA A 26 9.10 -1.74 -8.94
N ASP A 27 9.72 -2.91 -8.78
CA ASP A 27 9.56 -3.74 -7.58
C ASP A 27 9.90 -3.00 -6.28
N ILE A 28 10.99 -2.23 -6.28
CA ILE A 28 11.41 -1.41 -5.12
C ILE A 28 10.35 -0.36 -4.78
N PHE A 29 9.82 0.34 -5.78
CA PHE A 29 8.79 1.36 -5.55
C PHE A 29 7.51 0.72 -5.00
N ARG A 30 7.06 -0.40 -5.59
CA ARG A 30 5.89 -1.14 -5.12
C ARG A 30 6.03 -1.56 -3.66
N ASN A 31 7.20 -2.10 -3.28
CA ASN A 31 7.48 -2.49 -1.91
C ASN A 31 7.54 -1.31 -0.93
N ASN A 32 8.06 -0.16 -1.37
CA ASN A 32 8.04 1.05 -0.54
C ASN A 32 6.62 1.58 -0.35
N CYS A 33 5.77 1.51 -1.38
CA CYS A 33 4.36 1.91 -1.29
C CYS A 33 3.64 1.11 -0.19
N THR A 34 3.75 -0.22 -0.24
CA THR A 34 3.09 -1.12 0.70
C THR A 34 3.56 -0.96 2.14
N LYS A 35 4.82 -0.57 2.35
CA LYS A 35 5.37 -0.30 3.70
C LYS A 35 4.93 1.03 4.30
N ASN A 36 4.65 2.02 3.47
CA ASN A 36 4.32 3.38 3.93
C ASN A 36 2.81 3.67 3.89
N GLY A 37 1.98 2.71 3.46
CA GLY A 37 0.53 2.90 3.41
C GLY A 37 0.04 3.59 2.14
N LEU A 38 0.83 3.61 1.06
CA LEU A 38 0.38 4.04 -0.27
C LEU A 38 -0.05 2.80 -1.05
N VAL A 39 -1.29 2.73 -1.53
CA VAL A 39 -1.82 1.55 -2.26
C VAL A 39 -1.30 1.53 -3.70
N PRO A 40 -0.50 0.54 -4.13
CA PRO A 40 -0.08 0.40 -5.52
C PRO A 40 -1.07 -0.50 -6.29
N ALA A 41 -2.10 0.09 -6.88
CA ALA A 41 -3.12 -0.62 -7.65
C ALA A 41 -2.63 -0.90 -9.08
N GLN A 42 -2.18 -2.13 -9.32
CA GLN A 42 -1.73 -2.55 -10.65
C GLN A 42 -2.88 -3.16 -11.45
N ILE A 43 -3.30 -2.47 -12.51
CA ILE A 43 -4.39 -2.89 -13.41
C ILE A 43 -3.87 -3.18 -14.83
N PRO A 44 -4.65 -3.81 -15.72
CA PRO A 44 -4.29 -3.97 -17.12
C PRO A 44 -4.03 -2.64 -17.85
N ALA A 45 -3.19 -2.64 -18.89
CA ALA A 45 -2.75 -1.42 -19.57
C ALA A 45 -3.85 -0.75 -20.40
N ASP A 46 -4.75 -1.53 -20.98
CA ASP A 46 -6.00 -1.08 -21.60
C ASP A 46 -6.92 -0.40 -20.58
N ALA A 47 -7.13 -1.02 -19.42
CA ALA A 47 -7.94 -0.44 -18.34
C ALA A 47 -7.32 0.88 -17.81
N ALA A 48 -6.00 0.94 -17.66
CA ALA A 48 -5.31 2.17 -17.27
C ALA A 48 -5.43 3.28 -18.31
N ALA A 49 -5.38 2.94 -19.61
CA ALA A 49 -5.55 3.90 -20.70
C ALA A 49 -6.99 4.44 -20.76
N GLU A 50 -7.99 3.57 -20.57
CA GLU A 50 -9.40 3.94 -20.48
C GLU A 50 -9.64 4.91 -19.32
N LEU A 51 -9.16 4.56 -18.12
CA LEU A 51 -9.32 5.39 -16.93
C LEU A 51 -8.63 6.76 -17.09
N MET A 52 -7.42 6.78 -17.69
CA MET A 52 -6.71 8.02 -17.98
C MET A 52 -7.50 8.92 -18.95
N ALA A 53 -8.06 8.34 -20.01
CA ALA A 53 -8.88 9.08 -20.96
C ALA A 53 -10.15 9.65 -20.30
N ALA A 54 -10.76 8.88 -19.39
CA ALA A 54 -11.93 9.34 -18.64
C ALA A 54 -11.62 10.51 -17.70
N VAL A 55 -10.51 10.46 -16.96
CA VAL A 55 -10.06 11.58 -16.11
C VAL A 55 -9.67 12.82 -16.93
N GLN A 56 -9.13 12.63 -18.14
CA GLN A 56 -8.84 13.76 -19.03
C GLN A 56 -10.12 14.42 -19.56
N ALA A 57 -11.17 13.65 -19.80
CA ALA A 57 -12.47 14.15 -20.23
C ALA A 57 -13.24 14.82 -19.08
N ASP A 58 -13.14 14.25 -17.87
CA ASP A 58 -13.74 14.78 -16.64
C ASP A 58 -12.72 14.77 -15.49
N PRO A 59 -12.02 15.89 -15.23
CA PRO A 59 -11.09 16.00 -14.11
C PRO A 59 -11.73 15.85 -12.72
N GLY A 60 -13.07 15.92 -12.63
CA GLY A 60 -13.83 15.70 -11.40
C GLY A 60 -14.24 14.23 -11.19
N LEU A 61 -13.86 13.32 -12.10
CA LEU A 61 -14.21 11.91 -12.01
C LEU A 61 -13.72 11.29 -10.69
N GLU A 62 -14.68 10.81 -9.90
CA GLU A 62 -14.38 10.08 -8.67
C GLU A 62 -13.95 8.65 -8.99
N ILE A 63 -12.82 8.25 -8.40
CA ILE A 63 -12.24 6.91 -8.54
C ILE A 63 -12.13 6.31 -7.14
N THR A 64 -12.69 5.12 -6.97
CA THR A 64 -12.61 4.34 -5.73
C THR A 64 -11.58 3.22 -5.90
N VAL A 65 -10.67 3.09 -4.95
CA VAL A 65 -9.76 1.96 -4.85
C VAL A 65 -10.17 1.13 -3.64
N ASP A 66 -10.87 0.03 -3.87
CA ASP A 66 -11.33 -0.88 -2.84
C ASP A 66 -10.27 -1.96 -2.59
N VAL A 67 -9.60 -1.86 -1.44
CA VAL A 67 -8.56 -2.82 -1.03
C VAL A 67 -9.16 -4.13 -0.51
N GLU A 68 -10.39 -4.13 -0.01
CA GLU A 68 -11.06 -5.35 0.46
C GLU A 68 -11.46 -6.23 -0.74
N ARG A 69 -12.06 -5.61 -1.76
CA ARG A 69 -12.46 -6.27 -3.01
C ARG A 69 -11.34 -6.38 -4.06
N LEU A 70 -10.21 -5.69 -3.85
CA LEU A 70 -9.11 -5.56 -4.81
C LEU A 70 -9.58 -5.03 -6.17
N ALA A 71 -10.38 -3.96 -6.15
CA ALA A 71 -10.99 -3.35 -7.33
C ALA A 71 -10.68 -1.84 -7.42
N VAL A 72 -10.49 -1.35 -8.65
CA VAL A 72 -10.53 0.07 -9.00
C VAL A 72 -11.84 0.33 -9.73
N GLU A 73 -12.63 1.27 -9.25
CA GLU A 73 -13.97 1.56 -9.76
C GLU A 73 -14.12 3.04 -10.09
N ALA A 74 -14.80 3.34 -11.19
CA ALA A 74 -15.32 4.68 -11.48
C ALA A 74 -16.81 4.54 -11.89
N PRO A 75 -17.74 4.53 -10.91
CA PRO A 75 -19.14 4.19 -11.15
C PRO A 75 -19.84 5.11 -12.18
N ALA A 76 -19.45 6.38 -12.26
CA ALA A 76 -20.02 7.36 -13.19
C ALA A 76 -19.90 6.95 -14.66
N ILE A 77 -18.89 6.15 -15.00
CA ILE A 77 -18.62 5.65 -16.35
C ILE A 77 -18.80 4.12 -16.46
N GLY A 78 -19.21 3.45 -15.39
CA GLY A 78 -19.35 1.99 -15.35
C GLY A 78 -18.02 1.23 -15.44
N PHE A 79 -16.90 1.86 -15.05
CA PHE A 79 -15.57 1.25 -15.08
C PHE A 79 -15.32 0.43 -13.82
N GLU A 80 -14.81 -0.79 -13.99
CA GLU A 80 -14.30 -1.66 -12.92
C GLU A 80 -13.09 -2.45 -13.44
N ALA A 81 -12.00 -2.44 -12.68
CA ALA A 81 -10.81 -3.23 -12.97
C ALA A 81 -10.27 -3.87 -11.68
N ALA A 82 -10.05 -5.18 -11.71
CA ALA A 82 -9.40 -5.87 -10.61
C ALA A 82 -7.89 -5.61 -10.61
N PHE A 83 -7.30 -5.49 -9.41
CA PHE A 83 -5.86 -5.50 -9.20
C PHE A 83 -5.45 -6.65 -8.29
N SER A 84 -4.15 -6.93 -8.19
CA SER A 84 -3.64 -7.98 -7.32
C SER A 84 -2.72 -7.46 -6.22
N MET A 85 -2.86 -8.03 -5.04
CA MET A 85 -2.08 -7.74 -3.85
C MET A 85 -1.85 -9.02 -3.08
N GLU A 86 -0.71 -9.16 -2.40
CA GLU A 86 -0.49 -10.29 -1.50
C GLU A 86 -1.43 -10.18 -0.29
N THR A 87 -2.01 -11.29 0.15
CA THR A 87 -2.97 -11.32 1.28
C THR A 87 -2.41 -10.65 2.55
N SER A 88 -1.13 -10.89 2.85
CA SER A 88 -0.46 -10.28 4.01
C SER A 88 -0.34 -8.75 3.90
N THR A 89 -0.21 -8.24 2.68
CA THR A 89 -0.15 -6.80 2.39
C THR A 89 -1.56 -6.20 2.45
N GLN A 90 -2.55 -6.89 1.87
CA GLN A 90 -3.95 -6.48 1.91
C GLN A 90 -4.44 -6.35 3.36
N GLN A 91 -4.12 -7.34 4.22
CA GLN A 91 -4.45 -7.29 5.64
C GLN A 91 -3.83 -6.07 6.35
N ARG A 92 -2.56 -5.74 6.07
CA ARG A 92 -1.94 -4.53 6.64
C ARG A 92 -2.71 -3.27 6.29
N PHE A 93 -3.13 -3.12 5.02
CA PHE A 93 -3.94 -1.98 4.61
C PHE A 93 -5.30 -1.94 5.30
N LEU A 94 -6.01 -3.07 5.35
CA LEU A 94 -7.34 -3.15 5.98
C LEU A 94 -7.30 -2.89 7.48
N GLU A 95 -6.22 -3.30 8.14
CA GLU A 95 -6.05 -3.15 9.59
C GLU A 95 -5.32 -1.85 9.98
N GLY A 96 -4.90 -1.04 9.00
CA GLY A 96 -4.12 0.18 9.23
C GLY A 96 -2.75 -0.08 9.88
N LEU A 97 -2.16 -1.25 9.64
CA LEU A 97 -0.92 -1.68 10.28
C LEU A 97 0.30 -1.30 9.46
N ASP A 98 1.18 -0.54 10.08
CA ASP A 98 2.57 -0.40 9.65
C ASP A 98 3.46 -1.49 10.30
N ASP A 99 4.76 -1.47 10.00
CA ASP A 99 5.72 -2.42 10.57
C ASP A 99 5.81 -2.32 12.11
N ILE A 100 5.47 -1.16 12.69
CA ILE A 100 5.38 -0.96 14.15
C ILE A 100 4.15 -1.67 14.70
N GLY A 101 2.98 -1.47 14.08
CA GLY A 101 1.72 -2.12 14.44
C GLY A 101 1.80 -3.65 14.35
N LEU A 102 2.50 -4.18 13.34
CA LEU A 102 2.81 -5.61 13.24
C LEU A 102 3.67 -6.11 14.41
N THR A 103 4.70 -5.34 14.79
CA THR A 103 5.57 -5.69 15.92
C THR A 103 4.80 -5.66 17.25
N LEU A 104 3.92 -4.67 17.45
CA LEU A 104 3.09 -4.52 18.65
C LEU A 104 2.09 -5.67 18.85
N ARG A 105 1.70 -6.39 17.79
CA ARG A 105 0.92 -7.64 17.94
C ARG A 105 1.68 -8.74 18.69
N HIS A 106 3.00 -8.65 18.75
CA HIS A 106 3.86 -9.60 19.43
C HIS A 106 4.31 -9.12 20.82
N THR A 107 3.80 -8.00 21.34
CA THR A 107 4.21 -7.45 22.65
C THR A 107 4.16 -8.49 23.76
N ASN A 108 3.08 -9.28 23.86
CA ASN A 108 3.00 -10.34 24.88
C ASN A 108 4.10 -11.40 24.73
N ALA A 109 4.46 -11.78 23.50
CA ALA A 109 5.51 -12.76 23.25
C ALA A 109 6.91 -12.17 23.53
N ILE A 110 7.09 -10.87 23.26
CA ILE A 110 8.30 -10.11 23.61
C ILE A 110 8.43 -10.04 25.13
N ASP A 111 7.38 -9.63 25.85
CA ASP A 111 7.35 -9.57 27.32
C ASP A 111 7.64 -10.93 27.95
N ASP A 112 7.04 -12.00 27.43
CA ASP A 112 7.26 -13.37 27.87
C ASP A 112 8.71 -13.84 27.68
N TYR A 113 9.32 -13.43 26.57
CA TYR A 113 10.73 -13.71 26.30
C TYR A 113 11.63 -12.90 27.23
N GLU A 114 11.36 -11.60 27.41
CA GLU A 114 12.13 -10.73 28.30
C GLU A 114 12.09 -11.18 29.75
N ARG A 115 10.94 -11.66 30.26
CA ARG A 115 10.85 -12.22 31.62
C ARG A 115 11.66 -13.50 31.82
N ARG A 116 11.88 -14.27 30.75
CA ARG A 116 12.65 -15.54 30.78
C ARG A 116 14.09 -15.35 30.33
N ARG A 117 14.46 -14.13 29.95
CA ARG A 117 15.77 -13.79 29.43
C ARG A 117 16.81 -13.82 30.55
N LEU A 118 17.95 -14.44 30.26
CA LEU A 118 19.03 -14.57 31.22
C LEU A 118 19.72 -13.20 31.43
N PRO A 119 20.04 -12.83 32.68
CA PRO A 119 20.45 -11.48 33.03
C PRO A 119 21.81 -11.03 32.45
N TRP A 120 22.61 -11.94 31.90
CA TRP A 120 23.91 -11.64 31.28
C TRP A 120 23.84 -11.39 29.76
N LEU A 121 22.67 -11.47 29.14
CA LEU A 121 22.51 -11.17 27.72
C LEU A 121 22.45 -9.65 27.50
N PRO A 122 23.12 -9.09 26.48
CA PRO A 122 23.26 -7.65 26.27
C PRO A 122 21.92 -6.94 26.04
N ALA A 123 21.56 -6.02 26.93
CA ALA A 123 20.34 -5.21 26.81
C ALA A 123 20.47 -4.20 25.66
N ALA A 124 19.37 -3.96 24.93
CA ALA A 124 19.28 -2.82 24.02
C ALA A 124 19.03 -1.57 24.88
N THR A 125 20.08 -0.77 25.11
CA THR A 125 19.99 0.58 25.66
C THR A 125 19.90 1.60 24.54
#